data_AF-A0A1M6JEL4-F1
#
_entry.id   AF-A0A1M6JEL4-F1
#
_cell.length_a   1.000
_cell.length_b   1.000
_cell.length_c   1.000
_cell.angle_alpha   90.00
_cell.angle_beta   90.00
_cell.angle_gamma   90.00
#
_symmetry.space_group_name_H-M   'P 1'
#
loop_
_entity.id
_entity.type
_entity.pdbx_description
1 polymer ?
#
loop_
_entity_poly.entity_id
_entity_poly.type
_entity_poly.pdbx_seq_one_letter_code
_entity_poly.pdbx_strand_id
1 'polypeptide(L)'
;MLLLPRLSCKRRFWLLAAIALPILSFLWGPTLFHLVHRMGTSNSEKQTMRERYQHLSQIKHHEKDPTEHQEQRDIYLWFHIRGWNIDEGWHENFATERLRQWSELCEYWE
;
A
#
# COMPACT_ATOMS: atom_id res chain seq x y z
N MET A 1 -1.37 38.08 -25.51
CA MET A 1 -2.47 37.13 -25.76
C MET A 1 -1.87 35.89 -26.41
N LEU A 2 -1.50 34.88 -25.62
CA LEU A 2 -0.80 33.68 -26.12
C LEU A 2 -1.78 32.83 -26.94
N LEU A 3 -1.58 32.81 -28.26
CA LEU A 3 -2.29 31.92 -29.18
C LEU A 3 -1.82 30.49 -28.93
N LEU A 4 -2.49 29.78 -28.01
CA LEU A 4 -2.33 28.34 -27.91
C LEU A 4 -2.83 27.71 -29.23
N PRO A 5 -2.00 26.94 -29.94
CA PRO A 5 -2.41 26.32 -31.20
C PRO A 5 -3.63 25.43 -30.95
N ARG A 6 -4.63 25.50 -31.84
CA ARG A 6 -5.79 24.60 -31.81
C ARG A 6 -5.32 23.16 -32.05
N LEU A 7 -5.02 22.45 -30.97
CA LEU A 7 -4.74 21.03 -31.00
C LEU A 7 -5.95 20.29 -31.58
N SER A 8 -5.69 19.34 -32.48
CA SER A 8 -6.74 18.47 -33.03
C SER A 8 -7.39 17.65 -31.90
N CYS A 9 -8.65 17.27 -32.07
CA CYS A 9 -9.40 16.48 -31.08
C CYS A 9 -8.63 15.22 -30.64
N LYS A 10 -7.96 14.54 -31.59
CA LYS A 10 -7.11 13.37 -31.32
C LYS A 10 -5.90 13.71 -30.43
N ARG A 11 -5.21 14.83 -30.68
CA ARG A 11 -4.06 15.25 -29.86
C ARG A 11 -4.48 15.65 -28.45
N ARG A 12 -5.63 16.29 -28.29
CA ARG A 12 -6.20 16.63 -26.97
C ARG A 12 -6.53 15.38 -26.17
N PHE A 13 -7.16 14.39 -26.81
CA PHE A 13 -7.47 13.11 -26.18
C PHE A 13 -6.21 12.43 -25.63
N TRP A 14 -5.16 12.28 -26.45
CA TRP A 14 -3.93 11.64 -26.01
C TRP A 14 -3.19 12.40 -24.90
N LEU A 15 -3.21 13.74 -24.93
CA LEU A 15 -2.66 14.55 -23.85
C LEU A 15 -3.42 14.35 -22.54
N LEU A 16 -4.76 14.34 -22.59
CA LEU A 16 -5.58 14.08 -21.42
C LEU A 16 -5.35 12.65 -20.90
N ALA A 17 -5.26 11.66 -21.77
CA ALA A 17 -4.97 10.28 -21.39
C ALA A 17 -3.58 10.17 -20.73
N ALA A 18 -2.56 10.82 -21.28
CA ALA A 18 -1.21 10.80 -20.73
C ALA A 18 -1.10 11.41 -19.33
N ILE A 19 -1.98 12.36 -18.99
CA ILE A 19 -2.07 12.96 -17.65
C ILE A 19 -2.96 12.12 -16.74
N ALA A 20 -4.11 11.66 -17.23
CA ALA A 20 -5.08 10.92 -16.45
C ALA A 20 -4.58 9.54 -16.04
N LEU A 21 -3.83 8.85 -16.91
CA LEU A 21 -3.33 7.49 -16.64
C LEU A 21 -2.44 7.43 -15.38
N PRO A 22 -1.37 8.24 -15.24
CA PRO A 22 -0.56 8.24 -14.02
C PRO A 22 -1.36 8.59 -12.76
N ILE A 23 -2.29 9.55 -12.86
CA ILE A 23 -3.12 9.95 -11.72
C ILE A 23 -4.02 8.79 -11.30
N LEU A 24 -4.68 8.13 -12.25
CA LEU A 24 -5.52 6.96 -11.98
C LEU A 24 -4.68 5.80 -11.44
N SER A 25 -3.50 5.54 -11.98
CA SER A 25 -2.58 4.52 -11.46
C SER A 25 -2.17 4.82 -10.03
N PHE A 26 -1.78 6.06 -9.71
CA PHE A 26 -1.44 6.46 -8.34
C PHE A 26 -2.62 6.30 -7.38
N LEU A 27 -3.82 6.68 -7.82
CA LEU A 27 -5.02 6.61 -7.01
C LEU A 27 -5.59 5.21 -6.85
N TRP A 28 -5.50 4.32 -7.85
CA TRP A 28 -6.18 3.00 -7.81
C TRP A 28 -5.20 1.84 -7.69
N GLY A 29 -3.92 2.05 -7.98
CA GLY A 29 -2.88 1.02 -7.95
C GLY A 29 -2.86 0.25 -6.63
N PRO A 30 -2.74 0.90 -5.46
CA PRO A 30 -2.67 0.18 -4.19
C PRO A 30 -3.92 -0.68 -3.95
N THR A 31 -5.10 -0.16 -4.27
CA THR A 31 -6.37 -0.91 -4.15
C THR A 31 -6.35 -2.19 -4.98
N LEU A 32 -5.81 -2.14 -6.22
CA LEU A 32 -5.71 -3.31 -7.08
C LEU A 32 -4.73 -4.33 -6.52
N PHE A 33 -3.56 -3.91 -6.06
CA PHE A 33 -2.58 -4.79 -5.42
C PHE A 33 -3.16 -5.46 -4.16
N HIS A 34 -3.78 -4.67 -3.28
CA HIS A 34 -4.45 -5.19 -2.08
C HIS A 34 -5.49 -6.24 -2.42
N LEU A 35 -6.31 -6.02 -3.46
CA LEU A 35 -7.34 -6.96 -3.89
C LEU A 35 -6.73 -8.28 -4.34
N VAL A 36 -5.70 -8.24 -5.19
CA VAL A 36 -5.03 -9.45 -5.69
C VAL A 36 -4.44 -10.28 -4.54
N HIS A 37 -3.70 -9.65 -3.62
CA HIS A 37 -3.12 -10.36 -2.49
C HIS A 37 -4.19 -10.89 -1.52
N ARG A 38 -5.25 -10.12 -1.28
CA ARG A 38 -6.34 -10.52 -0.39
C ARG A 38 -7.10 -11.73 -0.92
N MET A 39 -7.38 -11.78 -2.23
CA MET A 39 -8.09 -12.91 -2.83
C MET A 39 -7.32 -14.23 -2.74
N GLY A 40 -5.98 -14.17 -2.74
CA GLY A 40 -5.13 -15.36 -2.57
C GLY A 40 -4.94 -15.82 -1.12
N THR A 41 -5.46 -15.07 -0.14
CA THR A 41 -5.18 -15.32 1.28
C THR A 41 -6.39 -15.93 1.98
N SER A 42 -6.20 -17.08 2.64
CA SER A 42 -7.28 -17.71 3.40
C SER A 42 -7.54 -17.00 4.73
N ASN A 43 -8.76 -17.14 5.27
CA ASN A 43 -9.07 -16.61 6.61
C ASN A 43 -8.22 -17.27 7.70
N SER A 44 -7.89 -18.57 7.54
CA SER A 44 -7.01 -19.29 8.47
C SER A 44 -5.62 -18.66 8.49
N GLU A 45 -5.04 -18.42 7.32
CA GLU A 45 -3.70 -17.82 7.18
C GLU A 45 -3.67 -16.40 7.77
N LYS A 46 -4.69 -15.59 7.48
CA LYS A 46 -4.87 -14.28 8.11
C LYS A 46 -4.88 -14.36 9.62
N GLN A 47 -5.62 -15.32 10.19
CA GLN A 47 -5.72 -15.46 11.64
C GLN A 47 -4.39 -15.89 12.25
N THR A 48 -3.69 -16.87 11.65
CA THR A 48 -2.36 -17.29 12.09
C THR A 48 -1.36 -16.15 12.09
N MET A 49 -1.33 -15.33 11.02
CA MET A 49 -0.43 -14.18 10.96
C MET A 49 -0.78 -13.11 12.01
N ARG A 50 -2.07 -12.92 12.29
CA ARG A 50 -2.53 -11.98 13.33
C ARG A 50 -2.07 -12.42 14.72
N GLU A 51 -2.25 -13.69 15.05
CA GLU A 51 -1.81 -14.27 16.33
C GLU A 51 -0.30 -14.16 16.49
N ARG A 52 0.45 -14.42 15.42
CA ARG A 52 1.91 -14.30 15.41
C ARG A 52 2.37 -12.85 15.62
N TYR A 53 1.75 -11.89 14.93
CA TYR A 53 2.02 -10.46 15.16
C TYR A 53 1.76 -10.06 16.61
N GLN A 54 0.61 -10.47 17.17
CA GLN A 54 0.23 -10.15 18.55
C GLN A 54 1.18 -10.77 19.57
N HIS A 55 1.62 -12.01 19.35
CA HIS A 55 2.62 -12.64 20.20
C HIS A 55 3.92 -11.84 20.19
N LEU A 56 4.40 -11.46 19.00
CA LEU A 56 5.61 -10.66 18.83
C LEU A 56 5.49 -9.23 19.38
N SER A 57 4.30 -8.63 19.38
CA SER A 57 4.07 -7.28 19.92
C SER A 57 3.98 -7.24 21.44
N GLN A 58 3.73 -8.38 22.09
CA GLN A 58 3.72 -8.50 23.55
C GLN A 58 5.14 -8.62 24.14
N ILE A 59 6.12 -9.03 23.34
CA ILE A 59 7.53 -9.05 23.74
C ILE A 59 8.01 -7.60 23.88
N LYS A 60 8.61 -7.23 25.01
CA LYS A 60 9.10 -5.86 25.20
C LYS A 60 10.16 -5.54 24.16
N HIS A 61 10.11 -4.34 23.58
CA HIS A 61 11.04 -3.93 22.52
C HIS A 61 12.53 -4.12 22.86
N HIS A 62 12.94 -3.97 24.13
CA HIS A 62 14.33 -4.17 24.56
C HIS A 62 14.71 -5.64 24.83
N GLU A 63 13.72 -6.51 25.00
CA GLU A 63 13.91 -7.95 25.19
C GLU A 63 13.89 -8.71 23.85
N LYS A 64 13.53 -8.00 22.77
CA LYS A 64 13.32 -8.57 21.44
C LYS A 64 14.62 -8.63 20.63
N ASP A 65 14.94 -9.80 20.11
CA ASP A 65 16.11 -10.02 19.24
C ASP A 65 15.88 -9.33 17.87
N PRO A 66 16.94 -8.82 17.19
CA PRO A 66 16.85 -8.33 15.81
C PRO A 66 16.01 -9.18 14.85
N THR A 67 16.07 -10.51 14.97
CA THR A 67 15.30 -11.45 14.15
C THR A 67 13.79 -11.35 14.39
N GLU A 68 13.37 -11.18 15.64
CA GLU A 68 11.97 -11.02 16.02
C GLU A 68 11.42 -9.64 15.67
N HIS A 69 12.27 -8.61 15.65
CA HIS A 69 11.93 -7.28 15.12
C HIS A 69 11.67 -7.36 13.62
N GLN A 70 12.58 -8.01 12.89
CA GLN A 70 12.42 -8.21 11.44
C GLN A 70 11.14 -9.00 11.14
N GLU A 71 10.91 -10.10 11.85
CA GLU A 71 9.71 -10.93 11.67
C GLU A 71 8.41 -10.15 11.93
N GLN A 72 8.36 -9.31 12.97
CA GLN A 72 7.20 -8.48 13.23
C GLN A 72 6.97 -7.46 12.11
N ARG A 73 8.03 -6.86 11.57
CA ARG A 73 7.96 -5.95 10.42
C ARG A 73 7.48 -6.67 9.17
N ASP A 74 7.96 -7.87 8.90
CA ASP A 74 7.54 -8.68 7.75
C ASP A 74 6.04 -9.01 7.84
N ILE A 75 5.56 -9.37 9.03
CA ILE A 75 4.14 -9.63 9.26
C ILE A 75 3.32 -8.34 9.15
N TYR A 76 3.83 -7.20 9.65
CA TYR A 76 3.20 -5.89 9.48
C TYR A 76 2.99 -5.56 8.00
N LEU A 77 4.06 -5.64 7.19
CA LEU A 77 3.99 -5.43 5.74
C LEU A 77 3.05 -6.43 5.08
N TRP A 78 3.08 -7.70 5.49
CA TRP A 78 2.18 -8.74 4.98
C TRP A 78 0.70 -8.38 5.16
N PHE A 79 0.30 -7.76 6.27
CA PHE A 79 -1.05 -7.25 6.47
C PHE A 79 -1.36 -6.05 5.57
N HIS A 80 -0.41 -5.14 5.46
CA HIS A 80 -0.57 -3.86 4.77
C HIS A 80 -0.67 -4.02 3.26
N ILE A 81 0.14 -4.88 2.64
CA ILE A 81 0.01 -5.19 1.21
C ILE A 81 -1.32 -5.89 0.85
N ARG A 82 -2.06 -6.38 1.85
CA ARG A 82 -3.42 -6.94 1.70
C ARG A 82 -4.50 -5.91 2.04
N GLY A 83 -4.12 -4.68 2.34
CA GLY A 83 -4.98 -3.57 2.74
C GLY A 83 -5.68 -3.81 4.07
N TRP A 84 -5.06 -4.55 5.00
CA TRP A 84 -5.60 -4.80 6.32
C TRP A 84 -4.80 -4.04 7.37
N ASN A 85 -5.50 -3.27 8.19
CA ASN A 85 -4.88 -2.56 9.30
C ASN A 85 -4.77 -3.51 10.50
N ILE A 86 -3.57 -3.63 11.07
CA ILE A 86 -3.32 -4.48 12.24
C ILE A 86 -2.97 -3.67 13.50
N ASP A 87 -2.43 -2.45 13.36
CA ASP A 87 -1.94 -1.65 14.50
C ASP A 87 -1.93 -0.13 14.25
N GLU A 88 -2.82 0.37 13.37
CA GLU A 88 -2.82 1.79 13.01
C GLU A 88 -3.84 2.57 13.83
N GLY A 89 -3.35 3.33 14.81
CA GLY A 89 -4.16 4.22 15.66
C GLY A 89 -4.41 5.63 15.09
N TRP A 90 -4.02 5.91 13.84
CA TRP A 90 -4.03 7.26 13.29
C TRP A 90 -4.65 7.31 11.90
N HIS A 91 -5.49 8.34 11.68
CA HIS A 91 -6.01 8.67 10.36
C HIS A 91 -5.22 9.85 9.80
N GLU A 92 -4.28 9.55 8.89
CA GLU A 92 -3.63 10.58 8.10
C GLU A 92 -4.58 11.12 7.01
N ASN A 93 -4.20 12.24 6.38
CA ASN A 93 -4.94 12.73 5.23
C ASN A 93 -4.79 11.77 4.02
N PHE A 94 -5.71 11.87 3.07
CA PHE A 94 -5.79 10.97 1.92
C PHE A 94 -4.49 10.86 1.10
N ALA A 95 -3.75 11.97 0.94
CA ALA A 95 -2.53 11.98 0.14
C ALA A 95 -1.38 11.25 0.86
N THR A 96 -1.22 11.48 2.17
CA THR A 96 -0.19 10.80 2.95
C THR A 96 -0.47 9.30 3.06
N GLU A 97 -1.72 8.93 3.29
CA GLU A 97 -2.15 7.52 3.31
C GLU A 97 -1.87 6.81 1.98
N ARG A 98 -2.09 7.48 0.85
CA ARG A 98 -1.76 6.91 -0.47
C ARG A 98 -0.27 6.73 -0.68
N LEU A 99 0.55 7.69 -0.24
CA LEU A 99 2.01 7.57 -0.33
C LEU A 99 2.52 6.43 0.56
N ARG A 100 1.97 6.29 1.77
CA ARG A 100 2.28 5.20 2.70
C ARG A 100 1.97 3.82 2.10
N GLN A 101 0.78 3.66 1.53
CA GLN A 101 0.41 2.40 0.85
C GLN A 101 1.37 2.05 -0.28
N TRP A 102 1.80 3.05 -1.07
CA TRP A 102 2.82 2.83 -2.10
C TRP A 102 4.19 2.49 -1.52
N SER A 103 4.62 3.16 -0.45
CA SER A 103 5.93 2.86 0.16
C SER A 103 5.97 1.46 0.75
N GLU A 104 4.90 1.02 1.42
CA GLU A 104 4.81 -0.33 1.98
C GLU A 104 4.74 -1.41 0.91
N LEU A 105 4.05 -1.13 -0.20
CA LEU A 105 4.09 -2.00 -1.38
C LEU A 105 5.52 -2.13 -1.92
N CYS A 106 6.23 -1.02 -2.12
CA CYS A 106 7.63 -1.06 -2.57
C CYS A 106 8.51 -1.83 -1.57
N GLU A 107 8.39 -1.54 -0.28
CA GLU A 107 9.18 -2.16 0.80
C GLU A 107 8.97 -3.68 0.89
N TYR A 108 7.78 -4.18 0.58
CA TYR A 108 7.51 -5.61 0.56
C TYR A 108 8.21 -6.37 -0.58
N TRP A 109 8.57 -5.67 -1.67
CA TRP A 109 9.20 -6.26 -2.85
C TRP A 109 10.70 -6.00 -2.98
N GLU A 110 11.29 -5.23 -2.06
CA GLU A 110 12.74 -5.05 -1.91
C GLU A 110 13.38 -6.20 -1.10
#